data_AF-A0A1B6JGJ4-F1
#
_entry.id   AF-A0A1B6JGJ4-F1
#
_cell.length_a   1.000
_cell.length_b   1.000
_cell.length_c   1.000
_cell.angle_alpha   90.00
_cell.angle_beta   90.00
_cell.angle_gamma   90.00
#
_symmetry.space_group_name_H-M   'P 1'
#
loop_
_entity.id
_entity.type
_entity.pdbx_description
1 polymer ?
#
loop_
_entity_poly.entity_id
_entity_poly.type
_entity_poly.pdbx_seq_one_letter_code
_entity_poly.pdbx_strand_id
1 'polypeptide(L)'
;ASGTQYMPWIHIRDMCDLLLFAVENDHVTGVLNGVAPQVITNQEFTTAFAKAMMRPAFIPLPEFVVNTMFGEERAKIMTQGQKVIPKRVLEYKFPYKYPDIISATRQVSTLFYKTPF
;
A
#
# COMPACT_ATOMS: atom_id res chain seq x y z
N ALA A 1 7.14 -16.59 1.14
CA ALA A 1 6.24 -15.70 1.89
C ALA A 1 4.85 -16.32 1.94
N SER A 2 4.27 -16.50 3.14
CA SER A 2 2.97 -17.16 3.36
C SER A 2 1.75 -16.36 2.85
N GLY A 3 1.92 -15.08 2.54
CA GLY A 3 0.84 -14.18 2.10
C GLY A 3 0.03 -13.57 3.25
N THR A 4 0.18 -14.10 4.46
CA THR A 4 -0.51 -13.67 5.68
C THR A 4 0.14 -12.48 6.38
N GLN A 5 1.33 -12.07 5.93
CA GLN A 5 2.02 -10.94 6.53
C GLN A 5 1.28 -9.64 6.22
N TYR A 6 1.24 -8.74 7.20
CA TYR A 6 0.65 -7.41 7.03
C TYR A 6 1.42 -6.61 5.98
N MET A 7 0.69 -5.88 5.15
CA MET A 7 1.24 -5.05 4.10
C MET A 7 0.80 -3.59 4.33
N PRO A 8 1.64 -2.75 4.95
CA PRO A 8 1.44 -1.30 4.93
C PRO A 8 1.36 -0.81 3.49
N TRP A 9 0.35 -0.02 3.19
CA TRP A 9 0.12 0.50 1.84
C TRP A 9 -0.53 1.88 1.95
N ILE A 10 -0.42 2.68 0.88
CA ILE A 10 -1.15 3.93 0.72
C ILE A 10 -1.26 4.23 -0.78
N HIS A 11 -2.35 4.85 -1.20
CA HIS A 11 -2.47 5.32 -2.57
C HIS A 11 -1.58 6.56 -2.78
N ILE A 12 -0.92 6.67 -3.94
CA ILE A 12 0.04 7.76 -4.21
C ILE A 12 -0.57 9.16 -4.06
N ARG A 13 -1.84 9.33 -4.48
CA ARG A 13 -2.57 10.61 -4.27
C ARG A 13 -2.76 10.94 -2.79
N ASP A 14 -3.12 9.96 -1.97
CA ASP A 14 -3.29 10.19 -0.52
C ASP A 14 -1.95 10.48 0.16
N MET A 15 -0.85 9.89 -0.30
CA MET A 15 0.49 10.23 0.19
C MET A 15 0.85 11.68 -0.14
N CYS A 16 0.66 12.12 -1.39
CA CYS A 16 0.90 13.51 -1.78
C CYS A 16 0.00 14.48 -1.01
N ASP A 17 -1.29 14.18 -0.90
CA ASP A 17 -2.26 14.99 -0.17
C ASP A 17 -1.94 15.04 1.33
N LEU A 18 -1.42 13.96 1.92
CA LEU A 18 -1.01 13.93 3.33
C LEU A 18 0.22 14.81 3.58
N LEU A 19 1.19 14.81 2.67
CA LEU A 19 2.34 15.70 2.73
C LEU A 19 1.91 17.16 2.61
N LEU A 20 1.01 17.45 1.66
CA LEU A 20 0.46 18.80 1.48
C LEU A 20 -0.31 19.25 2.74
N PHE A 21 -1.19 18.38 3.26
CA PHE A 21 -1.93 18.62 4.48
C PHE A 21 -1.00 18.95 5.66
N ALA A 22 0.11 18.23 5.80
CA ALA A 22 1.08 18.48 6.86
C ALA A 22 1.83 19.82 6.72
N VAL A 23 2.07 20.27 5.48
CA VAL A 23 2.77 21.54 5.21
C VAL A 23 1.83 22.74 5.30
N GLU A 24 0.56 22.58 4.91
CA GLU A 24 -0.42 23.68 4.86
C GLU A 24 -1.13 23.94 6.20
N ASN A 25 -0.98 23.05 7.19
CA ASN A 25 -1.71 23.13 8.45
C ASN A 25 -0.76 23.16 9.66
N ASP A 26 -0.54 24.35 10.23
CA ASP A 26 0.40 24.57 11.36
C ASP A 26 0.09 23.75 12.63
N HIS A 27 -1.15 23.29 12.79
CA HIS A 27 -1.57 22.46 13.93
C HIS A 27 -1.15 20.99 13.78
N VAL A 28 -0.66 20.59 12.61
CA VAL A 28 -0.16 19.23 12.33
C VAL A 28 1.28 19.14 12.79
N THR A 29 1.53 18.34 13.83
CA THR A 29 2.86 18.24 14.45
C THR A 29 3.22 16.80 14.80
N GLY A 30 4.52 16.50 14.81
CA GLY A 30 5.05 15.18 15.12
C GLY A 30 5.01 14.18 13.95
N VAL A 31 5.21 12.91 14.27
CA VAL A 31 5.39 11.83 13.26
C VAL A 31 4.05 11.38 12.65
N LEU A 32 3.92 11.43 11.34
CA LEU A 32 2.76 10.89 10.63
C LEU A 32 3.14 9.57 9.95
N ASN A 33 2.35 8.52 10.19
CA ASN A 33 2.48 7.27 9.44
C ASN A 33 1.73 7.43 8.11
N GLY A 34 2.46 7.49 7.00
CA GLY A 34 1.90 7.56 5.66
C GLY A 34 1.37 6.22 5.16
N VAL A 35 0.32 5.71 5.82
CA VAL A 35 -0.36 4.46 5.46
C VAL A 35 -1.87 4.70 5.41
N ALA A 36 -2.57 3.98 4.53
CA ALA A 36 -4.03 3.97 4.49
C ALA A 36 -4.62 3.40 5.80
N PRO A 37 -5.87 3.77 6.14
CA PRO A 37 -6.51 3.31 7.38
C PRO A 37 -6.86 1.82 7.37
N GLN A 38 -7.09 1.23 6.19
CA GLN A 38 -7.40 -0.20 6.10
C GLN A 38 -6.13 -1.03 6.25
N VAL A 39 -6.07 -1.80 7.33
CA VAL A 39 -5.03 -2.81 7.55
C VAL A 39 -5.36 -4.05 6.72
N ILE A 40 -4.41 -4.48 5.88
CA ILE A 40 -4.55 -5.67 5.02
C ILE A 40 -3.28 -6.53 5.06
N THR A 41 -3.43 -7.74 4.57
CA THR A 41 -2.36 -8.70 4.28
C THR A 41 -1.93 -8.65 2.82
N ASN A 42 -0.76 -9.22 2.52
CA ASN A 42 -0.29 -9.36 1.14
C ASN A 42 -1.25 -10.18 0.26
N GLN A 43 -1.92 -11.19 0.83
CA GLN A 43 -2.93 -12.00 0.13
C GLN A 43 -4.15 -11.16 -0.26
N GLU A 44 -4.65 -10.33 0.65
CA GLU A 44 -5.78 -9.42 0.38
C GLU A 44 -5.43 -8.39 -0.69
N PHE A 45 -4.23 -7.79 -0.62
CA PHE A 45 -3.70 -6.91 -1.67
C PHE A 45 -3.68 -7.62 -3.03
N THR A 46 -3.05 -8.80 -3.09
CA THR A 46 -2.88 -9.57 -4.33
C THR A 46 -4.23 -9.91 -4.95
N THR A 47 -5.19 -10.33 -4.12
CA THR A 47 -6.55 -10.67 -4.56
C THR A 47 -7.29 -9.45 -5.11
N ALA A 48 -7.22 -8.31 -4.41
CA ALA A 48 -7.85 -7.06 -4.84
C ALA A 48 -7.26 -6.57 -6.17
N PHE A 49 -5.94 -6.60 -6.31
CA PHE A 49 -5.25 -6.13 -7.50
C PHE A 49 -5.49 -7.06 -8.71
N ALA A 50 -5.44 -8.37 -8.53
CA ALA A 50 -5.77 -9.37 -9.55
C ALA A 50 -7.20 -9.16 -10.11
N LYS A 51 -8.16 -8.93 -9.19
CA LYS A 51 -9.55 -8.62 -9.55
C LYS A 51 -9.68 -7.31 -10.33
N ALA A 52 -8.99 -6.25 -9.89
CA ALA A 52 -8.99 -4.95 -10.54
C ALA A 52 -8.40 -4.99 -11.96
N MET A 53 -7.42 -5.87 -12.20
CA MET A 53 -6.79 -6.09 -13.50
C MET A 53 -7.52 -7.10 -14.40
N MET A 54 -8.58 -7.76 -13.90
CA MET A 54 -9.21 -8.92 -14.55
C MET A 54 -8.23 -10.05 -14.90
N ARG A 55 -7.18 -10.23 -14.09
CA ARG A 55 -6.12 -11.23 -14.30
C ARG A 55 -5.94 -12.07 -13.03
N PRO A 56 -6.32 -13.35 -13.02
CA PRO A 56 -6.19 -14.20 -11.83
C PRO A 56 -4.73 -14.36 -11.38
N ALA A 57 -4.48 -14.30 -10.07
CA ALA A 57 -3.15 -14.48 -9.47
C ALA A 57 -3.04 -15.85 -8.77
N PHE A 58 -2.91 -16.94 -9.53
CA PHE A 58 -2.91 -18.31 -9.00
C PHE A 58 -1.54 -18.83 -8.55
N ILE A 59 -0.44 -18.23 -9.01
CA ILE A 59 0.90 -18.74 -8.75
C ILE A 59 1.54 -17.89 -7.64
N PRO A 60 1.65 -18.41 -6.39
CA PRO A 60 2.38 -17.72 -5.33
C PRO A 60 3.87 -17.69 -5.68
N LEU A 61 4.52 -16.55 -5.45
CA LEU A 61 5.95 -16.40 -5.70
C LEU A 61 6.76 -17.18 -4.64
N PRO A 62 7.56 -18.20 -5.02
CA PRO A 62 8.33 -18.97 -4.05
C PRO A 62 9.36 -18.11 -3.32
N GLU A 63 9.58 -18.38 -2.04
CA GLU A 63 10.44 -17.58 -1.16
C GLU A 63 11.91 -17.53 -1.62
N PHE A 64 12.42 -18.65 -2.14
CA PHE A 64 13.77 -18.72 -2.71
C PHE A 64 13.98 -17.74 -3.88
N VAL A 65 12.95 -17.52 -4.70
CA VAL A 65 13.01 -16.57 -5.82
C VAL A 65 13.12 -15.14 -5.31
N VAL A 66 12.34 -14.80 -4.27
CA VAL A 66 12.39 -13.48 -3.62
C VAL A 66 13.76 -13.25 -2.99
N ASN A 67 14.27 -14.24 -2.25
CA ASN A 67 15.58 -14.15 -1.59
C ASN A 67 16.72 -13.97 -2.58
N THR A 68 16.66 -14.65 -3.73
CA THR A 68 17.68 -14.56 -4.79
C THR A 68 17.64 -13.21 -5.52
N MET A 69 16.45 -12.65 -5.76
CA MET A 69 16.31 -11.37 -6.48
C MET A 69 16.59 -10.13 -5.62
N PHE A 70 16.22 -10.16 -4.34
CA PHE A 70 16.24 -8.96 -3.48
C PHE A 70 17.30 -9.02 -2.36
N GLY A 71 17.93 -10.18 -2.15
CA GLY A 71 18.84 -10.43 -1.02
C GLY A 71 18.08 -10.73 0.29
N GLU A 72 18.70 -11.51 1.18
CA GLU A 72 18.07 -12.03 2.42
C GLU A 72 17.55 -10.92 3.36
N GLU A 73 18.21 -9.76 3.39
CA GLU A 73 17.84 -8.63 4.24
C GLU A 73 16.55 -7.93 3.79
N ARG A 74 16.36 -7.74 2.47
CA ARG A 74 15.12 -7.14 1.93
C ARG A 74 13.96 -8.13 1.97
N ALA A 75 14.26 -9.43 1.84
CA ALA A 75 13.26 -10.48 1.97
C ALA A 75 12.62 -10.51 3.36
N LYS A 76 13.40 -10.32 4.44
CA LYS A 76 12.85 -10.26 5.82
C LYS A 76 11.84 -9.13 6.02
N ILE A 77 12.07 -7.96 5.43
CA ILE A 77 11.13 -6.83 5.48
C ILE A 77 9.82 -7.19 4.76
N MET A 78 9.92 -7.87 3.60
CA MET A 78 8.76 -8.34 2.84
C MET A 78 8.02 -9.53 3.47
N THR A 79 8.71 -10.37 4.27
CA THR A 79 8.14 -11.58 4.87
C THR A 79 7.60 -11.37 6.28
N GLN A 80 8.11 -10.40 7.05
CA GLN A 80 7.65 -10.16 8.43
C GLN A 80 6.40 -9.28 8.50
N GLY A 81 6.25 -8.30 7.60
CA GLY A 81 5.05 -7.45 7.49
C GLY A 81 4.75 -6.61 8.74
N GLN A 82 4.82 -5.28 8.63
CA GLN A 82 4.52 -4.41 9.77
C GLN A 82 3.02 -4.10 9.85
N LYS A 83 2.40 -4.25 11.03
CA LYS A 83 1.05 -3.73 11.28
C LYS A 83 1.15 -2.27 11.71
N VAL A 84 0.98 -1.34 10.76
CA VAL A 84 1.06 0.10 11.00
C VAL A 84 -0.33 0.71 10.97
N ILE A 85 -0.67 1.50 11.99
CA ILE A 85 -1.94 2.22 12.10
C ILE A 85 -1.64 3.73 12.03
N PRO A 86 -2.32 4.52 11.17
CA PRO A 86 -2.07 5.95 11.03
C PRO A 86 -2.81 6.77 12.10
N LYS A 87 -2.62 6.43 13.39
CA LYS A 87 -3.41 6.97 14.52
C LYS A 87 -3.49 8.50 14.50
N ARG A 88 -2.35 9.19 14.41
CA ARG A 88 -2.29 10.66 14.41
C ARG A 88 -2.98 11.27 13.17
N VAL A 89 -2.82 10.64 12.00
CA VAL A 89 -3.49 11.11 10.77
C VAL A 89 -5.01 10.99 10.88
N LEU A 90 -5.49 9.93 11.55
CA LEU A 90 -6.92 9.76 11.84
C LEU A 90 -7.45 10.78 12.85
N GLU A 91 -6.66 11.12 13.88
CA GLU A 91 -7.00 12.17 14.84
C GLU A 91 -7.14 13.54 14.16
N TYR A 92 -6.32 13.82 13.15
CA TYR A 92 -6.44 15.02 12.31
C TYR A 92 -7.59 14.98 11.30
N LYS A 93 -8.36 13.87 11.24
CA LYS A 93 -9.47 13.68 10.31
C LYS A 93 -9.07 13.90 8.84
N PHE A 94 -7.85 13.54 8.48
CA PHE A 94 -7.35 13.65 7.12
C PHE A 94 -8.29 12.90 6.13
N PRO A 95 -8.74 13.56 5.05
CA PRO A 95 -9.74 13.00 4.15
C PRO A 95 -9.10 12.08 3.10
N TYR A 96 -8.83 10.83 3.48
CA TYR A 96 -8.36 9.80 2.53
C TYR A 96 -9.32 9.66 1.35
N LYS A 97 -8.82 9.82 0.13
CA LYS A 97 -9.55 9.58 -1.12
C LYS A 97 -9.67 8.08 -1.41
N TYR A 98 -8.67 7.29 -1.02
CA TYR A 98 -8.63 5.84 -1.20
C TYR A 98 -8.37 5.13 0.13
N PRO A 99 -9.35 5.12 1.05
CA PRO A 99 -9.18 4.52 2.37
C PRO A 99 -9.14 2.98 2.33
N ASP A 100 -9.58 2.36 1.23
CA ASP A 100 -9.67 0.92 1.05
C ASP A 100 -8.95 0.42 -0.21
N ILE A 101 -8.48 -0.82 -0.18
CA ILE A 101 -7.65 -1.39 -1.23
C ILE A 101 -8.41 -1.61 -2.54
N ILE A 102 -9.74 -1.78 -2.48
CA ILE A 102 -10.56 -2.03 -3.68
C ILE A 102 -10.65 -0.74 -4.49
N SER A 103 -10.94 0.39 -3.85
CA SER A 103 -10.97 1.69 -4.53
C SER A 103 -9.59 2.07 -5.08
N ALA A 104 -8.53 1.85 -4.29
CA ALA A 104 -7.16 2.11 -4.71
C ALA A 104 -6.72 1.27 -5.93
N THR A 105 -6.89 -0.05 -5.87
CA THR A 105 -6.47 -0.94 -6.97
C THR A 105 -7.29 -0.74 -8.23
N ARG A 106 -8.60 -0.43 -8.10
CA ARG A 106 -9.44 -0.06 -9.24
C ARG A 106 -8.97 1.22 -9.93
N GLN A 107 -8.54 2.23 -9.16
CA GLN A 107 -8.02 3.46 -9.75
C GLN A 107 -6.73 3.16 -10.53
N VAL A 108 -5.81 2.41 -9.94
CA VAL A 108 -4.50 2.15 -10.55
C VAL A 108 -4.61 1.21 -11.76
N SER A 109 -5.56 0.26 -11.78
CA SER A 109 -5.73 -0.66 -12.91
C SER A 109 -6.25 -0.01 -14.20
N THR A 110 -6.76 1.22 -14.11
CA THR A 110 -7.18 2.01 -15.29
C THR A 110 -6.03 2.78 -15.96
N LEU A 111 -4.86 2.87 -15.31
CA LEU A 111 -3.64 3.42 -15.91
C LEU A 111 -3.06 2.39 -16.89
N PHE A 112 -3.66 2.27 -18.07
CA PHE A 112 -2.89 1.82 -19.22
C PHE A 112 -1.80 2.85 -19.47
N TYR A 113 -0.54 2.42 -19.48
CA TYR A 113 0.56 3.19 -20.06
C TYR A 113 0.18 3.44 -21.53
N LYS A 114 -0.50 4.56 -21.82
CA LYS A 114 -0.46 5.14 -23.15
C LYS A 114 0.96 5.65 -23.31
N THR A 115 1.74 4.96 -24.13
CA THR A 115 3.09 5.33 -24.55
C THR A 115 3.16 6.84 -24.82
N PRO A 116 4.22 7.55 -24.38
CA PRO A 116 4.46 8.89 -24.89
C PRO A 116 4.86 8.74 -26.36
N PHE A 117 4.04 9.28 -27.26
CA PHE A 117 4.52 9.76 -28.56
C PHE A 117 4.56 11.28 -28.47
#